data_AF-A0A964X197-F1
#
_entry.id   AF-A0A964X197-F1
#
_cell.length_a   1.000
_cell.length_b   1.000
_cell.length_c   1.000
_cell.angle_alpha   90.00
_cell.angle_beta   90.00
_cell.angle_gamma   90.00
#
_symmetry.space_group_name_H-M   'P 1'
#
loop_
_entity.id
_entity.type
_entity.pdbx_description
1 polymer ?
#
loop_
_entity_poly.entity_id
_entity_poly.type
_entity_poly.pdbx_seq_one_letter_code
_entity_poly.pdbx_strand_id
1 'polypeptide(L)'
;MGWLIAYDIADRRRWRRVHAVVVKEAYRLQYSLYWLPADAADARRLASVLETMIDPRRDDVRFYALPDAAWCRLWGPKPWGNGVIDPLCRRFEPCWRPGMPVDLAAVDL
;
A
#
# COMPACT_ATOMS: atom_id res chain seq x y z
N MET A 1 1.95 2.58 -12.54
CA MET A 1 0.87 2.78 -11.56
C MET A 1 0.85 1.61 -10.57
N GLY A 2 0.46 1.82 -9.32
CA GLY A 2 0.31 0.73 -8.35
C GLY A 2 -0.68 1.08 -7.24
N TRP A 3 -0.84 0.21 -6.26
CA TRP A 3 -1.82 0.36 -5.18
C TRP A 3 -1.19 0.07 -3.83
N LEU A 4 -1.63 0.78 -2.80
CA LEU A 4 -1.42 0.39 -1.41
C LEU A 4 -2.61 -0.39 -0.91
N ILE A 5 -2.35 -1.55 -0.32
CA ILE A 5 -3.36 -2.38 0.34
C ILE A 5 -3.12 -2.28 1.83
N ALA A 6 -4.10 -1.76 2.56
CA ALA A 6 -4.12 -1.75 4.01
C ALA A 6 -5.25 -2.64 4.51
N TYR A 7 -5.01 -3.40 5.58
CA TYR A 7 -6.08 -4.16 6.20
C TYR A 7 -6.04 -4.09 7.73
N ASP A 8 -7.22 -4.21 8.33
CA ASP A 8 -7.43 -4.48 9.74
C ASP A 8 -8.40 -5.66 9.85
N ILE A 9 -7.92 -6.81 10.31
CA ILE A 9 -8.69 -8.06 10.31
C ILE A 9 -8.68 -8.63 11.72
N ALA A 10 -9.85 -8.67 12.35
CA ALA A 10 -9.98 -9.02 13.76
C ALA A 10 -9.74 -10.52 14.02
N ASP A 11 -10.12 -11.40 13.09
CA ASP A 11 -9.99 -12.84 13.26
C ASP A 11 -8.71 -13.41 12.61
N ARG A 12 -7.96 -14.18 13.38
CA ARG A 12 -6.67 -14.75 12.94
C ARG A 12 -6.80 -15.76 11.79
N ARG A 13 -7.92 -16.48 11.68
CA ARG A 13 -8.13 -17.43 10.56
C ARG A 13 -8.44 -16.68 9.28
N ARG A 14 -9.31 -15.67 9.33
CA ARG A 14 -9.59 -14.77 8.19
C ARG A 14 -8.34 -14.03 7.74
N TRP A 15 -7.56 -13.50 8.68
CA TRP A 15 -6.28 -12.83 8.39
C TRP A 15 -5.32 -13.75 7.63
N ARG A 16 -5.13 -15.00 8.08
CA ARG A 16 -4.23 -15.94 7.38
C ARG A 16 -4.65 -16.19 5.93
N ARG A 17 -5.96 -16.29 5.66
CA ARG A 17 -6.48 -16.48 4.29
C ARG A 17 -6.21 -15.27 3.42
N VAL A 18 -6.57 -14.07 3.90
CA VAL A 18 -6.31 -12.81 3.19
C VAL A 18 -4.82 -12.63 2.94
N HIS A 19 -4.00 -12.82 3.98
CA HIS A 19 -2.54 -12.72 3.89
C HIS A 19 -1.98 -13.66 2.81
N ALA A 20 -2.39 -14.93 2.81
CA ALA A 20 -1.91 -15.93 1.85
C ALA A 20 -2.28 -15.62 0.39
N VAL A 21 -3.36 -14.87 0.16
CA VAL A 21 -3.74 -14.40 -1.18
C VAL A 21 -2.94 -13.16 -1.55
N VAL A 22 -2.89 -12.15 -0.68
CA VAL A 22 -2.22 -10.87 -0.95
C VAL A 22 -0.72 -11.05 -1.22
N VAL A 23 -0.02 -11.90 -0.47
CA VAL A 23 1.44 -12.11 -0.64
C VAL A 23 1.83 -12.73 -1.98
N LYS A 24 0.88 -13.26 -2.75
CA LYS A 24 1.16 -13.81 -4.08
C LYS A 24 1.27 -12.73 -5.16
N GLU A 25 0.62 -11.59 -4.94
CA GLU A 25 0.47 -10.53 -5.94
C GLU A 25 1.10 -9.21 -5.48
N ALA A 26 1.27 -9.02 -4.15
CA ALA A 26 1.74 -7.77 -3.57
C ALA A 26 2.96 -7.96 -2.64
N TYR A 27 3.80 -6.94 -2.57
CA TYR A 27 4.95 -6.88 -1.69
C TYR A 27 4.58 -6.31 -0.34
N ARG A 28 4.93 -7.01 0.74
CA ARG A 28 4.69 -6.53 2.10
C ARG A 28 5.60 -5.34 2.39
N LEU A 29 5.02 -4.21 2.81
CA LEU A 29 5.75 -3.03 3.25
C LEU A 29 5.88 -2.96 4.77
N GLN A 30 4.77 -3.22 5.47
CA GLN A 30 4.69 -3.30 6.93
C GLN A 30 3.72 -4.43 7.34
N TYR A 31 3.44 -4.57 8.64
CA TYR A 31 2.68 -5.70 9.15
C TYR A 31 1.33 -5.88 8.43
N SER A 32 0.59 -4.78 8.22
CA SER A 32 -0.73 -4.77 7.56
C SER A 32 -0.78 -3.87 6.31
N LEU A 33 0.38 -3.54 5.73
CA LEU A 33 0.48 -2.66 4.57
C LEU A 33 1.28 -3.32 3.46
N TYR A 34 0.73 -3.32 2.24
CA TYR A 34 1.31 -3.96 1.07
C TYR A 34 1.29 -3.01 -0.12
N TRP A 35 2.24 -3.20 -1.02
CA TRP A 35 2.30 -2.53 -2.31
C TRP A 35 2.03 -3.54 -3.43
N LEU A 36 0.99 -3.25 -4.21
CA LEU A 36 0.58 -4.02 -5.37
C LEU A 36 0.95 -3.25 -6.64
N PRO A 37 1.96 -3.67 -7.41
CA PRO A 37 2.27 -3.08 -8.70
C PRO A 37 1.32 -3.62 -9.79
N ALA A 38 0.07 -3.17 -9.77
CA ALA A 38 -0.96 -3.60 -10.72
C ALA A 38 -1.76 -2.42 -11.28
N ASP A 39 -2.46 -2.66 -12.39
CA ASP A 39 -3.43 -1.72 -12.92
C ASP A 39 -4.74 -1.73 -12.12
N ALA A 40 -5.72 -0.93 -12.54
CA ALA A 40 -7.00 -0.83 -11.86
C ALA A 40 -7.88 -2.08 -12.01
N ALA A 41 -7.76 -2.83 -13.11
CA ALA A 41 -8.58 -4.02 -13.33
C ALA A 41 -8.10 -5.15 -12.40
N ASP A 42 -6.80 -5.36 -12.32
CA ASP A 42 -6.20 -6.36 -11.43
C ASP A 42 -6.40 -6.02 -9.96
N ALA A 43 -6.27 -4.74 -9.58
CA ALA A 43 -6.56 -4.32 -8.22
C ALA A 43 -8.02 -4.56 -7.82
N ARG A 44 -8.98 -4.27 -8.73
CA ARG A 44 -10.40 -4.58 -8.50
C ARG A 44 -10.65 -6.08 -8.40
N ARG A 45 -10.02 -6.88 -9.27
CA ARG A 45 -10.12 -8.35 -9.20
C ARG A 45 -9.67 -8.84 -7.84
N LEU A 46 -8.51 -8.39 -7.36
CA LEU A 46 -8.00 -8.78 -6.06
C LEU A 46 -8.93 -8.31 -4.93
N ALA A 47 -9.42 -7.06 -4.99
CA ALA A 47 -10.36 -6.53 -4.00
C ALA A 47 -11.63 -7.39 -3.90
N SER A 48 -12.26 -7.73 -5.03
CA SER A 48 -13.44 -8.61 -5.05
C SER A 48 -13.15 -10.00 -4.49
N VAL A 49 -11.96 -10.56 -4.73
CA VAL A 49 -11.55 -11.83 -4.10
C VAL A 49 -11.47 -11.68 -2.58
N LEU A 50 -10.86 -10.61 -2.07
CA LEU A 50 -10.71 -10.38 -0.64
C LEU A 50 -12.05 -10.13 0.06
N GLU A 51 -12.99 -9.45 -0.58
CA GLU A 51 -14.35 -9.21 -0.06
C GLU A 51 -15.07 -10.52 0.31
N THR A 52 -14.83 -11.60 -0.43
CA THR A 52 -15.41 -12.92 -0.12
C THR A 52 -14.79 -13.61 1.11
N MET A 53 -13.67 -13.09 1.62
CA MET A 53 -12.87 -13.71 2.67
C MET A 53 -12.98 -13.02 4.04
N ILE A 54 -13.56 -11.82 4.08
CA ILE A 54 -13.67 -10.96 5.27
C ILE A 54 -15.09 -10.92 5.83
N ASP A 55 -15.21 -10.51 7.09
CA ASP A 55 -16.47 -10.09 7.70
C ASP A 55 -16.54 -8.56 7.64
N PRO A 56 -17.38 -7.96 6.77
CA PRO A 56 -17.40 -6.51 6.56
C PRO A 56 -17.87 -5.71 7.79
N ARG A 57 -18.40 -6.37 8.83
CA ARG A 57 -18.77 -5.71 10.10
C ARG A 57 -17.61 -5.64 11.08
N ARG A 58 -16.53 -6.39 10.84
CA ARG A 58 -15.44 -6.58 11.80
C ARG A 58 -14.05 -6.40 11.20
N ASP A 59 -13.95 -6.44 9.89
CA ASP A 59 -12.71 -6.36 9.14
C ASP A 59 -12.81 -5.20 8.15
N ASP A 60 -11.69 -4.54 7.89
CA ASP A 60 -11.54 -3.45 6.92
C ASP A 60 -10.38 -3.79 5.97
N VAL A 61 -10.60 -3.66 4.67
CA VAL A 61 -9.57 -3.83 3.64
C VAL A 61 -9.71 -2.69 2.65
N ARG A 62 -8.64 -1.92 2.47
CA ARG A 62 -8.64 -0.72 1.65
C ARG A 62 -7.57 -0.78 0.59
N PHE A 63 -7.94 -0.29 -0.59
CA PHE A 63 -7.05 -0.13 -1.74
C PHE A 63 -6.94 1.36 -2.04
N TYR A 64 -5.73 1.89 -1.95
CA TYR A 64 -5.43 3.26 -2.31
C TYR A 64 -4.62 3.27 -3.60
N ALA A 65 -5.13 3.94 -4.63
CA ALA A 65 -4.37 4.15 -5.85
C ALA A 65 -3.12 4.96 -5.51
N LEU A 66 -1.95 4.49 -5.97
CA LEU A 66 -0.70 5.20 -5.81
C LEU A 66 -0.31 5.81 -7.15
N PRO A 67 -0.42 7.15 -7.30
CA PRO A 67 0.00 7.84 -8.51
C PRO A 67 1.45 7.51 -8.86
N ASP A 68 1.80 7.50 -10.14
CA ASP A 68 3.18 7.22 -10.56
C ASP A 68 4.18 8.27 -10.08
N ALA A 69 3.73 9.51 -9.87
CA ALA A 69 4.51 10.59 -9.32
C ALA A 69 4.49 10.64 -7.77
N ALA A 70 3.86 9.66 -7.10
CA ALA A 70 3.79 9.66 -5.65
C ALA A 70 5.20 9.49 -5.05
N TRP A 71 5.61 10.46 -4.25
CA TRP A 71 6.72 10.33 -3.32
C TRP A 71 6.41 9.27 -2.25
N CYS A 72 7.41 8.46 -1.91
CA CYS A 72 7.29 7.44 -0.88
C CYS A 72 8.55 7.39 -0.03
N ARG A 73 8.37 7.39 1.29
CA ARG A 73 9.44 7.20 2.27
C ARG A 73 9.00 6.15 3.28
N LEU A 74 9.76 5.07 3.36
CA LEU A 74 9.60 4.05 4.39
C LEU A 74 10.57 4.36 5.54
N TRP A 75 10.05 4.45 6.75
CA TRP A 75 10.87 4.64 7.95
C TRP A 75 11.21 3.29 8.59
N GLY A 76 12.41 3.21 9.15
CA GLY A 76 12.91 1.99 9.80
C GLY A 76 13.49 0.97 8.82
N PRO A 77 13.57 -0.32 9.22
CA PRO A 77 14.09 -1.38 8.37
C PRO A 77 13.27 -1.49 7.09
N LYS A 78 13.98 -1.56 5.95
CA LYS A 78 13.32 -1.77 4.67
C LYS A 78 12.75 -3.20 4.61
N PRO A 79 11.59 -3.39 3.96
CA PRO A 79 10.99 -4.71 3.80
C PRO A 79 11.77 -5.60 2.80
N TRP A 80 12.71 -5.03 2.07
CA TRP A 80 13.46 -5.67 1.02
C TRP A 80 14.70 -6.40 1.56
N GLY A 81 15.08 -7.50 0.91
CA GLY A 81 16.34 -8.18 1.19
C GLY A 81 17.56 -7.35 0.78
N ASN A 82 18.73 -7.73 1.27
CA ASN A 82 20.00 -7.11 0.90
C ASN A 82 20.20 -7.17 -0.63
N GLY A 83 20.67 -6.07 -1.23
CA GLY A 83 20.91 -5.97 -2.68
C GLY A 83 19.69 -5.59 -3.52
N VAL A 84 18.49 -5.48 -2.94
CA VAL A 84 17.30 -4.99 -3.65
C VAL A 84 17.30 -3.47 -3.67
N ILE A 85 17.22 -2.88 -4.87
CA ILE A 85 16.99 -1.45 -5.01
C ILE A 85 15.52 -1.18 -4.72
N ASP A 86 15.29 -0.41 -3.67
CA ASP A 86 13.96 -0.03 -3.20
C ASP A 86 13.14 0.63 -4.33
N PRO A 87 12.10 -0.05 -4.85
CA PRO A 87 11.33 0.43 -5.99
C PRO A 87 10.51 1.68 -5.66
N LEU A 88 10.25 1.93 -4.37
CA LEU A 88 9.51 3.10 -3.90
C LEU A 88 10.45 4.29 -3.62
N CYS A 89 11.72 4.03 -3.28
CA CYS A 89 12.68 5.08 -2.95
C CYS A 89 13.13 5.91 -4.16
N ARG A 90 13.11 5.36 -5.38
CA ARG A 90 13.53 6.09 -6.59
C ARG A 90 12.62 7.28 -6.94
N ARG A 91 11.42 7.35 -6.36
CA ARG A 91 10.44 8.41 -6.60
C ARG A 91 10.51 9.54 -5.56
N PHE A 92 11.49 9.51 -4.66
CA PHE A 92 11.73 10.60 -3.72
C PHE A 92 12.68 11.62 -4.32
N GLU A 93 12.12 12.70 -4.89
CA GLU A 93 12.84 13.98 -5.01
C GLU A 93 12.41 14.87 -3.85
N PRO A 94 13.32 15.32 -2.97
CA PRO A 94 12.96 16.26 -1.93
C PRO A 94 12.54 17.60 -2.57
N CYS A 95 11.23 17.87 -2.63
CA CYS A 95 10.71 19.19 -2.97
C CYS A 95 10.94 20.21 -1.84
N TRP A 96 11.25 19.74 -0.62
CA TRP A 96 11.63 20.61 0.47
C TRP A 96 13.01 21.22 0.19
N ARG A 97 13.00 22.45 -0.29
CA ARG A 97 14.12 23.39 -0.18
C ARG A 97 13.85 24.26 1.05
N PRO A 98 14.85 24.56 1.90
CA PRO A 98 14.68 25.56 2.95
C PRO A 98 14.13 26.85 2.32
N GLY A 99 12.94 27.28 2.76
CA GLY A 99 12.30 28.52 2.30
C GLY A 99 11.14 28.42 1.30
N MET A 100 10.67 27.22 0.92
CA MET A 100 9.45 27.10 0.09
C MET A 100 8.18 27.26 0.95
N PRO A 101 7.25 28.18 0.63
CA PRO A 101 5.99 28.29 1.36
C PRO A 101 5.14 27.03 1.13
N VAL A 102 4.67 26.43 2.22
CA VAL A 102 3.69 25.33 2.17
C VAL A 102 2.33 25.96 1.92
N ASP A 103 1.76 25.76 0.73
CA ASP A 103 0.38 26.15 0.47
C ASP A 103 -0.56 25.11 1.10
N LEU A 104 -1.03 25.42 2.31
CA LEU A 104 -1.95 24.60 3.08
C LEU A 104 -3.37 24.57 2.47
N ALA A 105 -3.66 25.35 1.42
CA ALA A 105 -4.97 25.37 0.77
C ALA A 105 -5.18 24.23 -0.24
N ALA A 106 -4.15 23.44 -0.55
CA ALA A 106 -4.23 22.37 -1.56
C ALA A 106 -4.54 20.97 -0.97
N VAL A 107 -4.88 20.88 0.32
CA VAL A 107 -5.16 19.63 1.02
C VAL A 107 -6.63 19.54 1.44
N ASP A 108 -7.53 19.76 0.49
CA ASP A 108 -8.95 19.40 0.65
C ASP A 108 -9.43 18.60 -0.57
N LEU A 109 -10.10 17.47 -0.25
CA LEU A 109 -10.74 16.41 -1.04
C LEU A 109 -10.02 15.05 -1.10
#